data_AF-A0A7S0VBM8-F1
#
_entry.id   AF-A0A7S0VBM8-F1
#
_cell.length_a   1.000
_cell.length_b   1.000
_cell.length_c   1.000
_cell.angle_alpha   90.00
_cell.angle_beta   90.00
_cell.angle_gamma   90.00
#
_symmetry.space_group_name_H-M   'P 1'
#
loop_
_entity.id
_entity.type
_entity.pdbx_description
1 polymer ?
#
loop_
_entity_poly.entity_id
_entity_poly.type
_entity_poly.pdbx_seq_one_letter_code
_entity_poly.pdbx_strand_id
1 'polypeptide(L)'
;DGTANECISGVLDNPIVADKGGVWPGSLPLGVIPCGTDGSLPKFITKMDPIDAAHVILRGHYVRRMDILRVQVGDEVLYSACGVGWGLAGQVALDSEELRPKFGVYRYTASTLSRVASLKPVKGTVRVVPADPAQQVGFACEPYCK
;
A
#
# COMPACT_ATOMS: atom_id res chain seq x y z
N ASP A 1 5.64 1.38 5.29
CA ASP A 1 4.49 0.65 4.71
C ASP A 1 3.63 0.01 5.77
N GLY A 2 4.13 -0.97 6.54
CA GLY A 2 3.33 -1.68 7.56
C GLY A 2 2.55 -0.76 8.50
N THR A 3 3.22 0.11 9.25
CA THR A 3 2.57 1.05 10.18
C THR A 3 1.59 1.99 9.49
N ALA A 4 1.91 2.47 8.28
CA ALA A 4 0.99 3.32 7.53
C ALA A 4 -0.28 2.55 7.14
N ASN A 5 -0.14 1.27 6.76
CA ASN A 5 -1.27 0.41 6.44
C ASN A 5 -2.13 0.10 7.67
N GLU A 6 -1.53 -0.12 8.84
CA GLU A 6 -2.26 -0.27 10.11
C GLU A 6 -3.09 0.97 10.44
N CYS A 7 -2.51 2.17 10.28
CA CYS A 7 -3.25 3.43 10.47
C CYS A 7 -4.41 3.56 9.47
N ILE A 8 -4.19 3.24 8.19
CA ILE A 8 -5.23 3.28 7.16
C ILE A 8 -6.36 2.30 7.50
N SER A 9 -6.05 1.05 7.82
CA SER A 9 -7.05 0.05 8.22
C SER A 9 -7.85 0.53 9.42
N GLY A 10 -7.20 1.06 10.47
CA GLY A 10 -7.90 1.57 11.65
C GLY A 10 -8.82 2.76 11.37
N VAL A 11 -8.50 3.60 10.39
CA VAL A 11 -9.39 4.68 9.94
C VAL A 11 -10.58 4.14 9.14
N LEU A 12 -10.36 3.11 8.31
CA LEU A 12 -11.40 2.52 7.45
C LEU A 12 -12.36 1.61 8.23
N ASP A 13 -11.88 0.88 9.23
CA ASP A 13 -12.68 -0.01 10.09
C ASP A 13 -13.43 0.73 11.21
N ASN A 14 -13.29 2.05 11.31
CA ASN A 14 -13.87 2.81 12.40
C ASN A 14 -15.41 2.88 12.27
N PRO A 15 -16.17 2.31 13.23
CA PRO A 15 -17.63 2.28 13.16
C PRO A 15 -18.27 3.67 13.27
N ILE A 16 -17.62 4.63 13.95
CA ILE A 16 -18.11 6.02 14.06
C ILE A 16 -18.06 6.73 12.70
N VAL A 17 -17.10 6.36 11.86
CA VAL A 17 -16.95 6.87 10.50
C VAL A 17 -17.95 6.18 9.55
N ALA A 18 -18.22 4.89 9.77
CA ALA A 18 -19.21 4.12 9.02
C ALA A 18 -20.67 4.56 9.27
N ASP A 19 -21.05 4.85 10.52
CA ASP A 19 -22.43 5.17 10.91
C ASP A 19 -22.88 6.61 10.60
N LYS A 20 -21.93 7.55 10.45
CA LYS A 20 -22.25 8.99 10.36
C LYS A 20 -22.52 9.53 8.96
N GLY A 21 -22.77 8.70 7.94
CA GLY A 21 -23.41 9.08 6.66
C GLY A 21 -22.88 10.32 5.90
N GLY A 22 -21.74 10.90 6.27
CA GLY A 22 -21.39 12.26 5.84
C GLY A 22 -19.89 12.56 5.78
N VAL A 23 -19.03 11.63 6.18
CA VAL A 23 -17.58 11.71 5.98
C VAL A 23 -17.10 10.32 5.64
N TRP A 24 -17.08 9.98 4.34
CA TRP A 24 -16.30 8.81 3.93
C TRP A 24 -14.89 8.97 4.52
N PRO A 25 -14.24 7.91 5.02
CA PRO A 25 -12.86 7.99 5.50
C PRO A 25 -11.89 8.58 4.46
N GLY A 26 -12.29 8.63 3.18
CA GLY A 26 -11.58 9.28 2.08
C GLY A 26 -11.49 10.82 2.12
N SER A 27 -12.00 11.52 3.13
CA SER A 27 -11.79 12.97 3.28
C SER A 27 -10.80 13.37 4.38
N LEU A 28 -10.29 12.42 5.16
CA LEU A 28 -9.22 12.70 6.11
C LEU A 28 -7.87 12.67 5.35
N PRO A 29 -7.18 13.81 5.19
CA PRO A 29 -5.86 13.80 4.56
C PRO A 29 -4.86 13.04 5.44
N LEU A 30 -4.18 12.05 4.86
CA LEU A 30 -3.12 11.30 5.50
C LEU A 30 -1.77 11.68 4.90
N GLY A 31 -0.80 11.97 5.77
CA GLY A 31 0.61 12.20 5.40
C GLY A 31 1.48 11.07 5.94
N VAL A 32 2.48 10.65 5.14
CA VAL A 32 3.45 9.61 5.55
C VAL A 32 4.84 10.22 5.55
N ILE A 33 5.53 10.10 6.69
CA ILE A 33 6.95 10.40 6.82
C ILE A 33 7.69 9.07 6.86
N PRO A 34 8.55 8.75 5.88
CA PRO A 34 9.29 7.51 5.88
C PRO A 34 10.40 7.53 6.93
N CYS A 35 10.40 6.58 7.84
CA CYS A 35 11.51 6.34 8.79
C CYS A 35 12.13 4.94 8.64
N GLY A 36 11.72 4.20 7.62
CA GLY A 36 12.19 2.85 7.35
C GLY A 36 13.37 2.81 6.37
N THR A 37 14.03 1.65 6.30
CA THR A 37 15.14 1.40 5.37
C THR A 37 14.72 1.49 3.90
N ASP A 38 13.51 1.00 3.59
CA ASP A 38 12.88 1.12 2.28
C ASP A 38 11.35 0.98 2.42
N GLY A 39 10.58 1.57 1.51
CA GLY A 39 9.12 1.51 1.48
C GLY A 39 8.56 1.82 0.11
N SER A 40 7.58 1.03 -0.32
CA SER A 40 6.84 1.22 -1.56
C SER A 40 5.88 2.41 -1.48
N LEU A 41 5.16 2.56 -0.36
CA LEU A 41 4.15 3.61 -0.21
C LEU A 41 4.74 5.02 -0.36
N PRO A 42 5.82 5.40 0.36
CA PRO A 42 6.41 6.73 0.25
C PRO A 42 6.94 7.05 -1.16
N LYS A 43 7.39 6.05 -1.92
CA LYS A 43 7.85 6.24 -3.31
C LYS A 43 6.74 6.70 -4.24
N PHE A 44 5.48 6.35 -3.96
CA PHE A 44 4.33 6.75 -4.76
C PHE A 44 3.68 8.04 -4.29
N ILE A 45 3.68 8.31 -2.97
CA ILE A 45 2.88 9.40 -2.40
C ILE A 45 3.70 10.61 -1.94
N THR A 46 5.00 10.47 -1.67
CA THR A 46 5.84 11.53 -1.08
C THR A 46 7.32 11.41 -1.48
N LYS A 47 8.23 11.96 -0.66
CA LYS A 47 9.69 11.85 -0.79
C LYS A 47 10.23 10.82 0.21
N MET A 48 11.36 10.20 -0.14
CA MET A 48 12.03 9.21 0.73
C MET A 48 12.83 9.87 1.86
N ASP A 49 13.28 11.11 1.68
CA ASP A 49 13.90 11.87 2.76
C ASP A 49 12.83 12.37 3.76
N PRO A 50 12.99 12.12 5.07
CA PRO A 50 11.98 12.48 6.07
C PRO A 50 11.73 14.00 6.17
N ILE A 51 12.78 14.82 5.97
CA ILE A 51 12.67 16.29 6.07
C ILE A 51 11.90 16.80 4.85
N ASP A 52 12.21 16.30 3.66
CA ASP A 52 11.47 16.63 2.45
C ASP A 52 10.01 16.14 2.53
N ALA A 53 9.76 14.95 3.08
CA ALA A 53 8.41 14.45 3.30
C ALA A 53 7.61 15.35 4.26
N ALA A 54 8.25 15.82 5.34
CA ALA A 54 7.63 16.79 6.25
C ALA A 54 7.34 18.13 5.54
N HIS A 55 8.26 18.61 4.68
CA HIS A 55 8.00 19.80 3.86
C HIS A 55 6.85 19.61 2.88
N VAL A 56 6.68 18.43 2.29
CA VAL A 56 5.51 18.11 1.44
C VAL A 56 4.22 18.23 2.23
N ILE A 57 4.19 17.70 3.46
CA ILE A 57 3.02 17.79 4.35
C ILE A 57 2.74 19.25 4.73
N LEU A 58 3.77 19.99 5.18
CA LEU A 58 3.63 21.38 5.64
C LEU A 58 3.24 22.34 4.54
N ARG A 59 3.74 22.12 3.31
CA ARG A 59 3.33 22.92 2.15
C ARG A 59 1.85 22.74 1.83
N GLY A 60 1.22 21.64 2.26
CA GLY A 60 -0.24 21.49 2.31
C GLY A 60 -0.98 21.61 0.97
N HIS A 61 -0.28 21.69 -0.16
CA HIS A 61 -0.90 22.25 -1.36
C HIS A 61 -1.81 21.28 -2.12
N TYR A 62 -1.64 19.95 -2.02
CA TYR A 62 -2.45 19.02 -2.82
C TYR A 62 -2.68 17.67 -2.11
N VAL A 63 -3.86 17.51 -1.53
CA VAL A 63 -4.35 16.20 -1.07
C VAL A 63 -4.86 15.44 -2.29
N ARG A 64 -4.18 14.35 -2.65
CA ARG A 64 -4.60 13.49 -3.76
C ARG A 64 -5.43 12.34 -3.23
N ARG A 65 -6.43 11.94 -4.02
CA ARG A 65 -7.17 10.70 -3.76
C ARG A 65 -6.26 9.51 -4.03
N MET A 66 -6.35 8.50 -3.17
CA MET A 66 -5.60 7.27 -3.30
C MET A 66 -6.58 6.10 -3.17
N ASP A 67 -6.49 5.17 -4.11
CA ASP A 67 -7.28 3.95 -4.07
C ASP A 67 -6.70 3.00 -3.03
N ILE A 68 -7.59 2.36 -2.26
CA ILE A 68 -7.24 1.35 -1.26
C ILE A 68 -7.91 0.03 -1.63
N LEU A 69 -7.15 -1.06 -1.53
CA LEU A 69 -7.67 -2.40 -1.76
C LEU A 69 -8.36 -2.91 -0.51
N ARG A 70 -9.63 -3.32 -0.62
CA ARG A 70 -10.34 -4.11 0.39
C ARG A 70 -10.18 -5.59 0.09
N VAL A 71 -9.65 -6.35 1.03
CA VAL A 71 -9.33 -7.77 0.90
C VAL A 71 -10.17 -8.54 1.92
N GLN A 72 -11.01 -9.46 1.46
CA GLN A 72 -11.78 -10.35 2.32
C GLN A 72 -11.02 -11.68 2.48
N VAL A 73 -10.76 -12.09 3.72
CA VAL A 73 -10.11 -13.38 4.05
C VAL A 73 -11.03 -14.14 5.01
N GLY A 74 -11.83 -15.07 4.46
CA GLY A 74 -12.89 -15.71 5.24
C GLY A 74 -13.87 -14.65 5.76
N ASP A 75 -14.03 -14.56 7.07
CA ASP A 75 -14.90 -13.58 7.73
C ASP A 75 -14.18 -12.25 8.06
N GLU A 76 -12.85 -12.18 7.87
CA GLU A 76 -12.06 -10.99 8.17
C GLU A 76 -11.93 -10.05 6.95
N VAL A 77 -11.96 -8.74 7.22
CA VAL A 77 -11.71 -7.68 6.23
C VAL A 77 -10.35 -7.07 6.53
N LEU A 78 -9.52 -6.97 5.50
CA LEU A 78 -8.22 -6.32 5.55
C LEU A 78 -8.17 -5.21 4.49
N TYR A 79 -7.37 -4.19 4.74
CA TYR A 79 -7.09 -3.13 3.78
C TYR A 79 -5.62 -3.12 3.39
N SER A 80 -5.34 -2.78 2.12
CA SER A 80 -3.97 -2.64 1.63
C SER A 80 -3.82 -1.41 0.73
N ALA A 81 -2.84 -0.57 1.07
CA ALA A 81 -2.42 0.58 0.26
C ALA A 81 -1.43 0.21 -0.86
N CYS A 82 -0.74 -0.93 -0.76
CA CYS A 82 0.36 -1.31 -1.65
C CYS A 82 0.10 -2.61 -2.43
N GLY A 83 -1.10 -3.19 -2.30
CA GLY A 83 -1.49 -4.42 -2.97
C GLY A 83 -1.27 -5.69 -2.13
N VAL A 84 -1.49 -6.84 -2.76
CA VAL A 84 -1.36 -8.16 -2.15
C VAL A 84 -0.47 -9.07 -3.01
N GLY A 85 0.36 -9.87 -2.36
CA GLY A 85 1.27 -10.80 -3.02
C GLY A 85 0.91 -12.25 -2.74
N TRP A 86 0.88 -13.09 -3.78
CA TRP A 86 0.71 -14.54 -3.66
C TRP A 86 1.80 -15.29 -4.43
N GLY A 87 2.10 -16.52 -4.04
CA GLY A 87 3.15 -17.33 -4.65
C GLY A 87 4.54 -16.75 -4.38
N LEU A 88 5.36 -16.60 -5.43
CA LEU A 88 6.74 -16.13 -5.33
C LEU A 88 6.83 -14.75 -4.65
N ALA A 89 5.98 -13.80 -5.02
CA ALA A 89 6.00 -12.45 -4.45
C ALA A 89 5.70 -12.45 -2.93
N GLY A 90 4.72 -13.25 -2.50
CA GLY A 90 4.40 -13.40 -1.07
C GLY A 90 5.51 -14.09 -0.29
N GLN A 91 6.12 -15.14 -0.86
CA GLN A 91 7.26 -15.82 -0.24
C GLN A 91 8.48 -14.90 -0.10
N VAL A 92 8.77 -14.10 -1.13
CA VAL A 92 9.87 -13.12 -1.07
C VAL A 92 9.62 -12.08 0.02
N ALA A 93 8.38 -11.58 0.15
CA ALA A 93 8.04 -10.63 1.20
C ALA A 93 8.30 -11.21 2.60
N LEU A 94 7.85 -12.44 2.87
CA LEU A 94 8.06 -13.12 4.15
C LEU A 94 9.55 -13.33 4.45
N ASP A 95 10.30 -13.93 3.53
CA ASP A 95 11.72 -14.19 3.70
C ASP A 95 12.55 -12.90 3.87
N SER A 96 12.15 -11.83 3.18
CA SER A 96 12.86 -10.55 3.27
C SER A 96 12.81 -9.95 4.68
N GLU A 97 11.79 -10.25 5.47
CA GLU A 97 11.71 -9.81 6.87
C GLU A 97 12.69 -10.58 7.76
N GLU A 98 12.88 -11.88 7.51
CA GLU A 98 13.89 -12.68 8.21
C GLU A 98 15.33 -12.21 7.86
N LEU A 99 15.52 -11.75 6.62
CA LEU A 99 16.81 -11.22 6.15
C LEU A 99 17.09 -9.79 6.60
N ARG A 100 16.13 -9.10 7.25
CA ARG A 100 16.24 -7.70 7.66
C ARG A 100 17.50 -7.40 8.49
N PRO A 101 17.90 -8.20 9.49
CA PRO A 101 19.11 -7.91 10.29
C PRO A 101 20.43 -8.06 9.52
N LYS A 102 20.45 -8.90 8.47
CA LYS A 102 21.69 -9.26 7.75
C LYS A 102 21.90 -8.47 6.47
N PHE A 103 20.83 -8.21 5.71
CA PHE A 103 20.92 -7.65 4.36
C PHE A 103 20.35 -6.24 4.24
N GLY A 104 19.67 -5.72 5.28
CA GLY A 104 19.14 -4.36 5.30
C GLY A 104 18.33 -4.02 4.04
N VAL A 105 18.78 -3.02 3.28
CA VAL A 105 18.13 -2.56 2.03
C VAL A 105 18.05 -3.66 0.96
N TYR A 106 19.05 -4.54 0.87
CA TYR A 106 19.15 -5.56 -0.18
C TYR A 106 18.35 -6.83 0.12
N ARG A 107 17.57 -6.84 1.21
CA ARG A 107 16.78 -7.99 1.67
C ARG A 107 15.86 -8.58 0.58
N TYR A 108 15.21 -7.73 -0.21
CA TYR A 108 14.32 -8.17 -1.28
C TYR A 108 15.10 -8.82 -2.43
N THR A 109 16.25 -8.25 -2.81
CA THR A 109 17.12 -8.81 -3.85
C THR A 109 17.68 -10.17 -3.43
N ALA A 110 18.18 -10.28 -2.20
CA ALA A 110 18.74 -11.51 -1.66
C ALA A 110 17.67 -12.62 -1.59
N SER A 111 16.48 -12.30 -1.07
CA SER A 111 15.36 -13.25 -1.02
C SER A 111 14.92 -13.68 -2.43
N THR A 112 14.80 -12.74 -3.36
CA THR A 112 14.41 -13.03 -4.75
C THR A 112 15.38 -14.00 -5.41
N LEU A 113 16.70 -13.74 -5.30
CA LEU A 113 17.72 -14.63 -5.87
C LEU A 113 17.64 -16.04 -5.28
N SER A 114 17.48 -16.15 -3.94
CA SER A 114 17.34 -17.45 -3.26
C SER A 114 16.11 -18.21 -3.75
N ARG A 115 14.96 -17.53 -3.89
CA ARG A 115 13.70 -18.16 -4.31
C ARG A 115 13.66 -18.50 -5.79
N VAL A 116 14.27 -17.69 -6.65
CA VAL A 116 14.39 -18.00 -8.08
C VAL A 116 15.28 -19.22 -8.29
N ALA A 117 16.36 -19.35 -7.52
CA ALA A 117 17.22 -20.54 -7.56
C ALA A 117 16.52 -21.82 -7.05
N SER A 118 15.52 -21.68 -6.16
CA SER A 118 14.76 -22.79 -5.55
C SER A 118 13.25 -22.61 -5.73
N LEU A 119 12.80 -22.51 -6.98
CA LEU A 119 11.41 -22.21 -7.29
C LEU A 119 10.47 -23.34 -6.83
N LYS A 120 9.54 -23.01 -5.92
CA LYS A 120 8.47 -23.91 -5.48
C LYS A 120 7.12 -23.41 -5.99
N PRO A 121 6.53 -24.06 -7.02
CA PRO A 121 5.25 -23.64 -7.56
C PRO A 121 4.15 -23.72 -6.49
N VAL A 122 3.34 -22.67 -6.40
CA VAL A 122 2.14 -22.64 -5.54
C VAL A 122 0.92 -22.74 -6.46
N LYS A 123 0.01 -23.67 -6.15
CA LYS A 123 -1.23 -23.86 -6.93
C LYS A 123 -2.33 -22.96 -6.36
N GLY A 124 -3.09 -22.31 -7.25
CA GLY A 124 -4.18 -21.42 -6.87
C GLY A 124 -5.08 -21.14 -8.07
N THR A 125 -6.28 -20.62 -7.80
CA THR A 125 -7.23 -20.20 -8.84
C THR A 125 -7.51 -18.71 -8.66
N VAL A 126 -7.37 -17.95 -9.75
CA VAL A 126 -7.69 -16.52 -9.77
C VAL A 126 -8.93 -16.33 -10.64
N ARG A 127 -9.91 -15.59 -10.13
CA ARG A 127 -11.07 -15.14 -10.88
C ARG A 127 -11.06 -13.62 -10.89
N VAL A 128 -11.13 -13.03 -12.06
CA VAL A 128 -11.09 -11.58 -12.25
C VAL A 128 -12.43 -11.15 -12.83
N VAL A 129 -13.04 -10.16 -12.21
CA VAL A 129 -14.17 -9.44 -12.78
C VAL A 129 -13.60 -8.19 -13.45
N PRO A 130 -13.74 -8.05 -14.78
CA PRO A 130 -13.22 -6.88 -15.47
C PRO A 130 -13.96 -5.62 -15.03
N ALA A 131 -13.27 -4.48 -15.03
CA ALA A 131 -13.87 -3.20 -14.71
C ALA A 131 -14.93 -2.83 -15.76
N ASP A 132 -16.07 -2.32 -15.30
CA ASP A 132 -17.10 -1.75 -16.18
C ASP A 132 -16.62 -0.39 -16.70
N PRO A 133 -16.46 -0.20 -18.02
CA PRO A 133 -16.06 1.09 -18.60
C PRO A 133 -17.03 2.23 -18.22
N ALA A 134 -18.31 1.93 -17.98
CA ALA A 134 -19.31 2.93 -17.60
C ALA A 134 -19.18 3.38 -16.13
N GLN A 135 -18.50 2.60 -15.28
CA GLN A 135 -18.25 2.94 -13.87
C GLN A 135 -16.86 3.55 -13.65
N GLN A 136 -16.08 3.78 -14.71
CA GLN A 136 -14.85 4.54 -14.60
C GLN A 136 -15.17 5.97 -14.18
N VAL A 137 -14.90 6.28 -12.91
CA VAL A 137 -14.92 7.64 -12.40
C VAL A 137 -13.82 8.38 -13.15
N GLY A 138 -14.18 9.22 -14.11
CA GLY A 138 -13.25 10.10 -14.78
C GLY A 138 -12.66 11.05 -13.75
N PHE A 139 -11.50 10.74 -13.20
CA PHE A 139 -10.73 11.72 -12.46
C PHE A 139 -10.11 12.64 -13.50
N ALA A 140 -10.60 13.88 -13.57
CA ALA A 140 -9.91 14.91 -14.34
C ALA A 140 -8.48 14.98 -13.80
N CYS A 141 -7.49 14.70 -14.64
CA CYS A 141 -6.10 15.02 -14.33
C CYS A 141 -6.05 16.53 -14.08
N GLU A 142 -5.99 16.92 -12.80
CA GLU A 142 -5.66 18.28 -12.42
C GLU A 142 -4.31 18.68 -13.05
N PRO A 143 -4.05 19.98 -13.30
CA PRO A 143 -3.07 20.47 -14.29
C PRO A 143 -1.59 20.12 -14.02
N TYR A 144 -1.29 19.32 -13.00
CA TYR A 144 0.06 18.99 -12.54
C TYR A 144 0.40 17.49 -12.62
N CYS A 145 -0.29 16.71 -13.44
CA CYS A 145 0.07 15.32 -13.79
C CYS A 145 1.34 15.20 -14.68
N LYS A 146 2.29 16.14 -14.57
CA LYS A 146 3.57 16.12 -15.28
C LYS A 146 4.72 15.75 -14.34
#